data_AF-A0A7V8LR56-F1
#
_entry.id   AF-A0A7V8LR56-F1
#
_cell.length_a   1.000
_cell.length_b   1.000
_cell.length_c   1.000
_cell.angle_alpha   90.00
_cell.angle_beta   90.00
_cell.angle_gamma   90.00
#
_symmetry.space_group_name_H-M   'P 1'
#
loop_
_entity.id
_entity.type
_entity.pdbx_description
1 polymer ?
#
loop_
_entity_poly.entity_id
_entity_poly.type
_entity_poly.pdbx_seq_one_letter_code
_entity_poly.pdbx_strand_id
1 'polypeptide(L)'
;MTNQLLVDLLTRTLASGALPHPGDANSGPRTIPIPGFRTTGMSDEQAEEMVGQAAKMWAEALESVITAEFVTLTKADAAQLRQDAAEAPDGTRIVTLWDRADHQRTNPLLVLTVGKTNDVTIDARLLRKIAAP
;
A
#
# COMPACT_ATOMS: atom_id res chain seq x y z
N MET A 1 -0.11 14.94 -10.01
CA MET A 1 -0.75 14.11 -11.07
C MET A 1 -2.11 13.73 -10.54
N THR A 2 -3.17 13.94 -11.31
CA THR A 2 -4.55 13.60 -10.92
C THR A 2 -4.69 12.10 -10.73
N ASN A 3 -5.22 11.67 -9.59
CA ASN A 3 -5.57 10.28 -9.33
C ASN A 3 -6.86 9.91 -10.08
N GLN A 4 -6.72 9.49 -11.34
CA GLN A 4 -7.86 9.19 -12.22
C GLN A 4 -8.79 8.11 -11.65
N LEU A 5 -8.24 7.11 -10.94
CA LEU A 5 -9.05 6.05 -10.32
C LEU A 5 -9.98 6.62 -9.24
N LEU A 6 -9.50 7.58 -8.46
CA LEU A 6 -10.31 8.27 -7.45
C LEU A 6 -11.38 9.16 -8.12
N VAL A 7 -11.00 9.90 -9.15
CA VAL A 7 -11.93 10.74 -9.92
C VAL A 7 -13.05 9.89 -10.53
N ASP A 8 -12.71 8.78 -11.17
CA ASP A 8 -13.69 7.88 -11.79
C ASP A 8 -14.63 7.25 -10.75
N LEU A 9 -14.09 6.86 -9.59
CA LEU A 9 -14.89 6.34 -8.48
C LEU A 9 -15.88 7.40 -7.96
N LEU A 10 -15.40 8.60 -7.69
CA LEU A 10 -16.23 9.71 -7.18
C LEU A 10 -17.28 10.12 -8.22
N THR A 11 -16.91 10.20 -9.50
CA THR A 11 -17.83 10.55 -10.59
C THR A 11 -19.01 9.58 -10.64
N ARG A 12 -18.74 8.26 -10.65
CA ARG A 12 -19.82 7.25 -10.63
C ARG A 12 -20.65 7.31 -9.35
N THR A 13 -20.01 7.56 -8.21
CA THR A 13 -20.70 7.62 -6.91
C THR A 13 -21.64 8.83 -6.85
N LEU A 14 -21.17 10.00 -7.28
CA LEU A 14 -21.95 11.23 -7.34
C LEU A 14 -23.11 11.08 -8.34
N ALA A 15 -22.85 10.56 -9.53
CA ALA A 15 -23.87 10.33 -10.56
C ALA A 15 -24.98 9.35 -10.13
N SER A 16 -24.73 8.51 -9.11
CA SER A 16 -25.78 7.66 -8.51
C SER A 16 -26.81 8.44 -7.69
N GLY A 17 -26.56 9.73 -7.41
CA GLY A 17 -27.47 10.60 -6.66
C GLY A 17 -27.52 10.32 -5.15
N ALA A 18 -26.65 9.46 -4.62
CA ALA A 18 -26.54 9.16 -3.19
C ALA A 18 -25.12 8.77 -2.78
N LEU A 19 -24.69 9.18 -1.58
CA LEU A 19 -23.43 8.77 -0.96
C LEU A 19 -23.66 7.69 0.11
N PRO A 20 -22.91 6.58 0.10
CA PRO A 20 -22.91 5.66 1.22
C PRO A 20 -22.22 6.31 2.43
N HIS A 21 -22.90 6.29 3.59
CA HIS A 21 -22.38 6.74 4.86
C HIS A 21 -22.20 5.52 5.79
N PRO A 22 -21.04 5.35 6.45
CA PRO A 22 -20.75 4.16 7.26
C PRO A 22 -21.63 4.03 8.51
N GLY A 23 -22.32 5.11 8.90
CA GLY A 23 -23.08 5.21 10.15
C GLY A 23 -22.36 6.10 11.15
N ASP A 24 -22.93 6.20 12.35
CA ASP A 24 -22.37 6.96 13.47
C ASP A 24 -22.63 6.20 14.78
N ALA A 25 -22.29 6.81 15.93
CA ALA A 25 -22.47 6.18 17.23
C ALA A 25 -23.92 5.76 17.53
N ASN A 26 -24.90 6.36 16.86
CA ASN A 26 -26.32 6.19 17.14
C ASN A 26 -27.10 5.54 15.99
N SER A 27 -26.46 5.31 14.83
CA SER A 27 -27.13 4.81 13.64
C SER A 27 -26.22 3.97 12.75
N GLY A 28 -26.78 2.92 12.15
CA GLY A 28 -26.07 2.04 11.22
C GLY A 28 -25.78 2.69 9.85
N PRO A 29 -25.15 1.93 8.93
CA PRO A 29 -24.89 2.38 7.57
C PRO A 29 -26.16 2.88 6.86
N ARG A 30 -26.05 3.99 6.14
CA ARG A 30 -27.18 4.62 5.44
C ARG A 30 -26.71 5.34 4.19
N THR A 31 -27.63 5.60 3.26
CA THR A 31 -27.35 6.44 2.09
C THR A 31 -27.79 7.88 2.34
N ILE A 32 -26.94 8.84 2.00
CA ILE A 32 -27.25 10.27 2.04
C ILE A 32 -27.63 10.70 0.62
N PRO A 33 -28.88 11.13 0.37
CA PRO A 33 -29.26 11.67 -0.93
C PRO A 33 -28.43 12.90 -1.29
N ILE A 34 -28.09 13.03 -2.57
CA ILE A 34 -27.48 14.24 -3.12
C ILE A 34 -28.48 14.83 -4.13
N PRO A 35 -29.42 15.70 -3.71
CA PRO A 35 -30.51 16.16 -4.57
C PRO A 35 -30.04 16.73 -5.91
N GLY A 36 -28.91 17.45 -5.94
CA GLY A 36 -28.34 18.03 -7.17
C GLY A 36 -27.79 17.02 -8.18
N PHE A 37 -27.68 15.74 -7.83
CA PHE A 37 -27.21 14.67 -8.72
C PHE A 37 -28.28 13.59 -8.96
N ARG A 38 -29.53 13.86 -8.59
CA ARG A 38 -30.64 12.94 -8.88
C ARG A 38 -31.05 13.09 -10.35
N THR A 39 -31.06 11.97 -11.05
CA THR A 39 -31.46 11.88 -12.47
C THR A 39 -32.93 11.48 -12.64
N THR A 40 -33.69 11.36 -11.56
CA THR A 40 -35.09 10.94 -11.60
C THR A 40 -35.91 11.90 -12.47
N GLY A 41 -36.50 11.37 -13.55
CA GLY A 41 -37.27 12.16 -14.51
C GLY A 41 -36.47 12.76 -15.66
N MET A 42 -35.16 12.50 -15.76
CA MET A 42 -34.32 12.85 -16.91
C MET A 42 -34.27 11.70 -17.92
N SER A 43 -34.06 12.02 -19.20
CA SER A 43 -33.59 11.01 -20.17
C SER A 43 -32.12 10.66 -19.89
N ASP A 44 -31.65 9.53 -20.42
CA ASP A 44 -30.26 9.10 -20.25
C ASP A 44 -29.26 10.14 -20.80
N GLU A 45 -29.55 10.76 -21.94
CA GLU A 45 -28.73 11.84 -22.52
C GLU A 45 -28.67 13.07 -21.61
N GLN A 46 -29.81 13.48 -21.01
CA GLN A 46 -29.86 14.61 -20.09
C GLN A 46 -29.14 14.30 -18.77
N ALA A 47 -29.25 13.06 -18.28
CA ALA A 47 -28.54 12.60 -17.10
C ALA A 47 -27.02 12.62 -17.33
N GLU A 48 -26.55 12.12 -18.47
CA GLU A 48 -25.13 12.12 -18.82
C GLU A 48 -24.59 13.56 -18.96
N GLU A 49 -25.29 14.41 -19.71
CA GLU A 49 -24.85 15.78 -20.00
C GLU A 49 -24.85 16.66 -18.74
N MET A 50 -25.91 16.62 -17.94
CA MET A 50 -26.05 17.52 -16.79
C MET A 50 -25.41 16.95 -15.53
N VAL A 51 -25.69 15.68 -15.20
CA VAL A 51 -25.24 15.06 -13.94
C VAL A 51 -23.84 14.47 -14.11
N GLY A 52 -23.54 13.84 -15.24
CA GLY A 52 -22.22 13.24 -15.51
C GLY A 52 -21.09 14.28 -15.54
N GLN A 53 -21.28 15.39 -16.26
CA GLN A 53 -20.28 16.47 -16.32
C GLN A 53 -20.08 17.15 -14.96
N ALA A 54 -21.18 17.45 -14.25
CA ALA A 54 -21.11 18.02 -12.91
C ALA A 54 -20.41 17.06 -11.93
N ALA A 55 -20.69 15.75 -12.04
CA ALA A 55 -20.12 14.74 -11.15
C ALA A 55 -18.61 14.63 -11.34
N LYS A 56 -18.16 14.70 -12.60
CA LYS A 56 -16.74 14.73 -12.93
C LYS A 56 -16.04 15.96 -12.36
N MET A 57 -16.63 17.14 -12.54
CA MET A 57 -16.06 18.40 -12.01
C MET A 57 -15.93 18.38 -10.48
N TRP A 58 -16.95 17.88 -9.78
CA TRP A 58 -16.90 17.72 -8.33
C TRP A 58 -15.88 16.67 -7.90
N ALA A 59 -15.79 15.55 -8.62
CA ALA A 59 -14.81 14.51 -8.37
C ALA A 59 -13.36 15.02 -8.49
N GLU A 60 -13.07 15.81 -9.52
CA GLU A 60 -11.76 16.46 -9.72
C GLU A 60 -11.45 17.45 -8.59
N ALA A 61 -12.43 18.28 -8.19
CA ALA A 61 -12.26 19.22 -7.08
C ALA A 61 -11.99 18.51 -5.74
N LEU A 62 -12.74 17.44 -5.45
CA LEU A 62 -12.55 16.63 -4.24
C LEU A 62 -11.20 15.92 -4.25
N GLU A 63 -10.80 15.35 -5.40
CA GLU A 63 -9.48 14.73 -5.56
C GLU A 63 -8.35 15.72 -5.29
N SER A 64 -8.44 16.95 -5.83
CA SER A 64 -7.46 18.00 -5.59
C SER A 64 -7.35 18.36 -4.10
N VAL A 65 -8.47 18.45 -3.38
CA VAL A 65 -8.47 18.78 -1.94
C VAL A 65 -7.88 17.64 -1.12
N ILE A 66 -8.25 16.39 -1.41
CA ILE A 66 -7.77 15.23 -0.67
C ILE A 66 -6.27 15.04 -0.90
N THR A 67 -5.82 15.09 -2.16
CA THR A 67 -4.42 14.81 -2.52
C THR A 67 -3.45 15.93 -2.15
N ALA A 68 -3.96 17.12 -1.80
CA ALA A 68 -3.14 18.20 -1.24
C ALA A 68 -2.51 17.82 0.12
N GLU A 69 -3.20 17.00 0.93
CA GLU A 69 -2.79 16.67 2.30
C GLU A 69 -2.59 15.16 2.52
N PHE A 70 -3.22 14.31 1.70
CA PHE A 70 -3.22 12.87 1.89
C PHE A 70 -2.61 12.13 0.70
N VAL A 71 -1.78 11.13 1.00
CA VAL A 71 -1.40 10.11 0.02
C VAL A 71 -2.60 9.18 -0.15
N THR A 72 -3.16 9.15 -1.36
CA THR A 72 -4.28 8.28 -1.71
C THR A 72 -3.78 7.01 -2.37
N LEU A 73 -4.12 5.86 -1.78
CA LEU A 73 -3.77 4.54 -2.27
C LEU A 73 -5.04 3.71 -2.43
N THR A 74 -5.08 2.83 -3.43
CA THR A 74 -6.13 1.82 -3.46
C THR A 74 -5.91 0.83 -2.31
N LYS A 75 -6.96 0.09 -1.94
CA LYS A 75 -6.82 -0.99 -0.96
C LYS A 75 -5.80 -2.05 -1.41
N ALA A 76 -5.68 -2.28 -2.72
CA ALA A 76 -4.71 -3.22 -3.29
C ALA A 76 -3.28 -2.70 -3.12
N ASP A 77 -3.01 -1.44 -3.45
CA ASP A 77 -1.67 -0.83 -3.29
C ASP A 77 -1.24 -0.84 -1.82
N ALA A 78 -2.16 -0.49 -0.91
CA ALA A 78 -1.89 -0.52 0.52
C ALA A 78 -1.68 -1.95 1.05
N ALA A 79 -2.31 -2.97 0.46
CA ALA A 79 -2.06 -4.36 0.81
C ALA A 79 -0.70 -4.82 0.30
N GLN A 80 -0.34 -4.45 -0.93
CA GLN A 80 0.96 -4.76 -1.52
C GLN A 80 2.09 -4.13 -0.71
N LEU A 81 2.00 -2.84 -0.35
CA LEU A 81 3.02 -2.19 0.48
C LEU A 81 3.18 -2.85 1.85
N ARG A 82 2.09 -3.34 2.45
CA ARG A 82 2.17 -4.10 3.71
C ARG A 82 2.85 -5.46 3.50
N GLN A 83 2.59 -6.12 2.38
CA GLN A 83 3.24 -7.38 2.04
C GLN A 83 4.74 -7.16 1.75
N ASP A 84 5.08 -6.17 0.93
CA ASP A 84 6.46 -5.81 0.62
C ASP A 84 7.24 -5.44 1.87
N ALA A 85 6.63 -4.68 2.79
CA ALA A 85 7.23 -4.38 4.09
C ALA A 85 7.40 -5.64 4.96
N ALA A 86 6.43 -6.56 4.94
CA ALA A 86 6.54 -7.83 5.66
C ALA A 86 7.59 -8.77 5.06
N GLU A 87 7.89 -8.65 3.77
CA GLU A 87 8.90 -9.45 3.05
C GLU A 87 10.27 -8.76 2.99
N ALA A 88 10.34 -7.45 3.27
CA ALA A 88 11.57 -6.68 3.25
C ALA A 88 12.63 -7.28 4.21
N PRO A 89 13.92 -7.27 3.82
CA PRO A 89 14.99 -7.68 4.72
C PRO A 89 15.16 -6.64 5.85
N ASP A 90 14.57 -6.90 7.02
CA ASP A 90 14.54 -5.94 8.13
C ASP A 90 15.87 -5.84 8.93
N GLY A 91 16.86 -6.65 8.56
CA GLY A 91 18.19 -6.59 9.16
C GLY A 91 19.09 -7.66 8.60
N THR A 92 20.14 -7.25 7.90
CA THR A 92 21.25 -8.16 7.60
C THR A 92 22.20 -8.13 8.80
N ARG A 93 22.44 -9.29 9.42
CA ARG A 93 23.49 -9.42 10.45
C ARG A 93 24.69 -10.11 9.82
N ILE A 94 25.87 -9.58 10.06
CA ILE A 94 27.12 -10.22 9.67
C ILE A 94 27.71 -10.89 10.91
N VAL A 95 27.80 -12.21 10.89
CA VAL A 95 28.46 -13.00 11.93
C VAL A 95 29.84 -13.40 11.42
N THR A 96 30.89 -12.79 11.96
CA THR A 96 32.27 -13.13 11.63
C THR A 96 32.88 -14.02 12.70
N LEU A 97 33.31 -15.21 12.29
CA LEU A 97 34.01 -16.18 13.13
C LEU A 97 35.51 -15.92 13.06
N TRP A 98 36.15 -15.90 14.23
CA TRP A 98 37.58 -15.69 14.39
C TRP A 98 38.19 -16.88 15.10
N ASP A 99 39.48 -17.12 14.86
CA ASP A 99 40.25 -18.00 15.72
C ASP A 99 40.38 -17.35 17.11
N ARG A 100 40.25 -18.16 18.16
CA ARG A 100 40.48 -17.72 19.53
C ARG A 100 41.90 -17.19 19.73
N ALA A 101 42.88 -17.75 19.01
CA ALA A 101 44.26 -17.30 19.07
C ALA A 101 44.49 -15.94 18.38
N ASP A 102 43.61 -15.54 17.46
CA ASP A 102 43.67 -14.23 16.79
C ASP A 102 42.98 -13.16 17.63
N HIS A 103 43.66 -12.72 18.68
CA HIS A 103 43.17 -11.67 19.58
C HIS A 103 42.98 -10.31 18.89
N GLN A 104 43.68 -10.08 17.76
CA GLN A 104 43.62 -8.83 17.01
C GLN A 104 42.53 -8.84 15.92
N ARG A 105 41.89 -10.00 15.68
CA ARG A 105 40.81 -10.17 14.68
C ARG A 105 41.23 -9.65 13.31
N THR A 106 42.36 -10.17 12.83
CA THR A 106 42.96 -9.76 11.56
C THR A 106 42.65 -10.73 10.43
N ASN A 107 42.45 -12.02 10.74
CA ASN A 107 42.17 -13.06 9.74
C ASN A 107 40.86 -13.81 10.10
N PRO A 108 39.72 -13.46 9.48
CA PRO A 108 38.46 -14.13 9.78
C PRO A 108 38.46 -15.55 9.22
N LEU A 109 37.99 -16.51 10.03
CA LEU A 109 37.82 -17.91 9.62
C LEU A 109 36.62 -18.08 8.69
N LEU A 110 35.54 -17.34 8.95
CA LEU A 110 34.31 -17.37 8.15
C LEU A 110 33.49 -16.11 8.39
N VAL A 111 32.84 -15.60 7.34
CA VAL A 111 31.87 -14.50 7.41
C VAL A 111 30.52 -15.03 6.95
N LEU A 112 29.53 -14.99 7.84
CA LEU A 112 28.16 -15.43 7.58
C LEU A 112 27.24 -14.21 7.48
N THR A 113 26.53 -14.11 6.37
CA THR A 113 25.46 -13.12 6.20
C THR A 113 24.14 -13.76 6.61
N VAL A 114 23.58 -13.34 7.74
CA VAL A 114 22.29 -13.79 8.27
C VAL A 114 21.22 -12.79 7.82
N GLY A 115 20.23 -13.27 7.07
CA GLY A 115 19.09 -12.47 6.62
C GLY A 115 17.97 -12.41 7.66
N LYS A 116 16.73 -12.38 7.17
CA LYS A 116 15.51 -12.30 8.01
C LYS A 116 15.29 -13.55 8.88
N THR A 117 15.71 -14.72 8.41
CA THR A 117 15.65 -15.98 9.13
C THR A 117 16.92 -16.19 9.95
N ASN A 118 16.81 -16.87 11.10
CA ASN A 118 17.96 -17.21 11.94
C ASN A 118 18.83 -18.36 11.37
N ASP A 119 18.46 -18.88 10.21
CA ASP A 119 19.13 -20.00 9.55
C ASP A 119 20.01 -19.51 8.39
N VAL A 120 21.22 -20.07 8.28
CA VAL A 120 22.15 -19.82 7.17
C VAL A 120 22.57 -21.16 6.58
N THR A 121 22.44 -21.29 5.26
CA THR A 121 22.93 -22.47 4.53
C THR A 121 24.35 -22.22 4.04
N ILE A 122 25.26 -23.15 4.31
CA ILE A 122 26.67 -23.07 3.86
C ILE A 122 27.10 -24.37 3.20
N ASP A 123 28.02 -24.28 2.25
CA ASP A 123 28.60 -25.47 1.59
C ASP A 123 29.37 -26.31 2.62
N ALA A 124 29.06 -27.61 2.70
CA ALA A 124 29.73 -28.56 3.57
C ALA A 124 31.26 -28.61 3.35
N ARG A 125 31.75 -28.29 2.15
CA ARG A 125 33.18 -28.19 1.82
C ARG A 125 33.85 -27.02 2.56
N LEU A 126 33.16 -25.90 2.75
CA LEU A 126 33.66 -24.74 3.51
C LEU A 126 33.76 -25.09 5.00
N LEU A 127 32.74 -25.77 5.55
CA LEU A 127 32.78 -26.29 6.92
C LEU A 127 33.99 -27.21 7.17
N ARG A 128 34.28 -28.11 6.22
CA ARG A 128 35.42 -29.03 6.34
C ARG A 128 36.78 -28.33 6.33
N LYS A 129 36.92 -27.19 5.64
CA LYS A 129 38.16 -26.39 5.69
C LYS A 129 38.41 -25.78 7.07
N ILE A 130 37.33 -25.47 7.80
CA ILE A 130 37.41 -24.90 9.15
C ILE A 130 37.60 -25.99 10.21
N ALA A 131 37.07 -27.19 9.97
CA ALA A 131 37.17 -28.34 10.87
C ALA A 131 38.40 -29.24 10.61
N ALA A 132 39.22 -28.92 9.61
CA ALA A 132 40.47 -29.63 9.37
C ALA A 132 41.49 -29.24 10.46
N PRO A 133 42.12 -30.21 11.14
CA PRO A 133 43.08 -29.96 12.21
C PRO A 133 44.35 -29.26 11.71
#